data_AF-A0A1H0JTK6-F1
#
_entry.id   AF-A0A1H0JTK6-F1
#
_cell.length_a   1.000
_cell.length_b   1.000
_cell.length_c   1.000
_cell.angle_alpha   90.00
_cell.angle_beta   90.00
_cell.angle_gamma   90.00
#
_symmetry.space_group_name_H-M   'P 1'
#
loop_
_entity.id
_entity.type
_entity.pdbx_description
1 polymer ?
#
loop_
_entity_poly.entity_id
_entity_poly.type
_entity_poly.pdbx_seq_one_letter_code
_entity_poly.pdbx_strand_id
1 'polypeptide(L)'
;MPKELISKKDNIIIYYVFGSPMLALLGFVLYTIFFGPGSEELMMRDELSADFKGRVDSMYFDQRNHNGKYAVLNSGQLYPIYRNWERNIEVGD
;
A
#
# COMPACT_ATOMS: atom_id res chain seq x y z
N MET A 1 31.11 -27.54 -34.78
CA MET A 1 29.83 -27.49 -34.05
C MET A 1 28.81 -26.80 -34.94
N PRO A 2 27.71 -27.46 -35.33
CA PRO A 2 26.65 -26.77 -36.05
C PRO A 2 25.99 -25.77 -35.08
N LYS A 3 25.93 -24.50 -35.47
CA LYS A 3 25.08 -23.52 -34.78
C LYS A 3 23.64 -23.89 -35.13
N GLU A 4 22.90 -24.42 -34.17
CA GLU A 4 21.45 -24.56 -34.35
C GLU A 4 20.86 -23.16 -34.56
N LEU A 5 20.44 -22.89 -35.79
CA LEU A 5 19.75 -21.67 -36.17
C LEU A 5 18.35 -21.76 -35.58
N ILE A 6 18.14 -21.08 -34.46
CA ILE A 6 16.82 -20.86 -33.84
C ILE A 6 15.83 -20.47 -34.94
N SER A 7 14.75 -21.24 -35.09
CA SER A 7 13.77 -21.02 -36.15
C SER A 7 13.04 -19.71 -35.91
N LYS A 8 12.57 -19.05 -36.98
CA LYS A 8 11.74 -17.84 -36.86
C LYS A 8 10.51 -18.06 -35.98
N LYS A 9 9.98 -19.28 -35.97
CA LYS A 9 8.85 -19.68 -35.11
C LYS A 9 9.25 -19.73 -33.63
N ASP A 10 10.45 -20.20 -33.31
CA ASP A 10 10.95 -20.29 -31.94
C ASP A 10 11.19 -18.89 -31.35
N ASN A 11 11.69 -17.96 -32.17
CA ASN A 11 11.82 -16.56 -31.77
C ASN A 11 10.46 -15.93 -31.42
N ILE A 12 9.40 -16.22 -32.19
CA ILE A 12 8.05 -15.74 -31.89
C ILE A 12 7.57 -16.30 -30.53
N ILE A 13 7.79 -17.59 -30.27
CA ILE A 13 7.41 -18.22 -29.01
C ILE A 13 8.14 -17.54 -27.84
N ILE A 14 9.44 -17.30 -27.97
CA ILE A 14 10.25 -16.59 -26.96
C ILE A 14 9.68 -15.18 -26.71
N TYR A 15 9.36 -14.43 -27.77
CA TYR A 15 8.75 -13.10 -27.61
C TYR A 15 7.41 -13.14 -26.89
N TYR A 16 6.57 -14.14 -27.11
CA TYR A 16 5.30 -14.24 -26.37
C TYR A 16 5.52 -14.66 -24.92
N VAL A 17 6.41 -15.61 -24.66
CA VAL A 17 6.70 -16.10 -23.31
C VAL A 17 7.24 -14.99 -22.41
N PHE A 18 8.10 -14.11 -22.92
CA PHE A 18 8.67 -13.01 -22.14
C PHE A 18 7.91 -11.69 -22.30
N GLY A 19 7.43 -11.39 -23.50
CA GLY A 19 6.73 -10.15 -23.81
C GLY A 19 5.32 -10.09 -23.24
N SER A 20 4.59 -11.22 -23.20
CA SER A 20 3.23 -11.24 -22.66
C SER A 20 3.17 -10.90 -21.17
N PRO A 21 4.00 -11.48 -20.28
CA PRO A 21 4.06 -11.06 -18.87
C PRO A 21 4.44 -9.60 -18.70
N MET A 22 5.36 -9.09 -19.53
CA MET A 22 5.80 -7.70 -19.45
C MET A 22 4.67 -6.73 -19.85
N LEU A 23 3.92 -7.04 -20.91
CA LEU A 23 2.75 -6.27 -21.33
C LEU A 23 1.62 -6.34 -20.29
N ALA A 24 1.42 -7.50 -19.66
CA ALA A 24 0.45 -7.66 -18.57
C ALA A 24 0.81 -6.79 -17.36
N LEU A 25 2.09 -6.76 -16.96
CA LEU A 25 2.57 -5.89 -15.88
C LEU A 25 2.39 -4.41 -16.22
N LEU A 26 2.73 -4.00 -17.44
CA LEU A 26 2.49 -2.64 -17.92
C LEU A 26 1.01 -2.26 -17.88
N GLY A 27 0.13 -3.17 -18.33
CA GLY A 27 -1.31 -3.00 -18.26
C GLY A 27 -1.81 -2.87 -16.82
N PHE A 28 -1.30 -3.68 -15.91
CA PHE A 28 -1.63 -3.60 -14.48
C PHE A 28 -1.22 -2.25 -13.89
N VAL A 29 0.00 -1.78 -14.16
CA VAL A 29 0.48 -0.47 -13.67
C VAL A 29 -0.41 0.66 -14.20
N LEU A 30 -0.70 0.67 -15.50
CA LEU A 30 -1.59 1.68 -16.08
C LEU A 30 -2.99 1.62 -15.46
N TYR A 31 -3.54 0.42 -15.30
CA TYR A 31 -4.82 0.23 -14.62
C TYR A 31 -4.80 0.79 -13.20
N THR A 32 -3.75 0.53 -12.42
CA THR A 32 -3.61 1.09 -11.07
C THR A 32 -3.45 2.60 -11.05
N ILE A 33 -2.84 3.20 -12.07
CA ILE A 33 -2.73 4.67 -12.17
C ILE A 33 -4.08 5.31 -12.48
N PHE A 34 -4.87 4.71 -13.38
CA PHE A 34 -6.15 5.30 -13.81
C PHE A 34 -7.34 4.95 -12.91
N PHE A 35 -7.35 3.75 -12.33
CA PHE A 35 -8.48 3.20 -11.58
C PHE A 35 -8.10 2.67 -10.18
N GLY A 36 -6.82 2.68 -9.84
CA GLY A 36 -6.39 2.22 -8.53
C GLY A 36 -6.76 3.20 -7.42
N PRO A 37 -7.05 2.69 -6.21
CA PRO A 37 -7.19 3.54 -5.03
C PRO A 37 -5.89 4.33 -4.81
N GLY A 38 -6.03 5.60 -4.41
CA GLY A 38 -4.87 6.41 -4.05
C GLY A 38 -4.07 5.73 -2.94
N SER A 39 -2.75 5.93 -2.91
CA SER A 39 -1.89 5.37 -1.86
C SER A 39 -2.38 5.70 -0.44
N GLU A 40 -2.97 6.88 -0.24
CA GLU A 40 -3.60 7.27 1.03
C GLU A 40 -4.83 6.42 1.36
N GLU A 41 -5.64 6.04 0.38
CA GLU A 41 -6.83 5.22 0.59
C GLU A 41 -6.45 3.76 0.88
N LEU A 42 -5.39 3.24 0.26
CA LEU A 42 -4.85 1.91 0.57
C LEU A 42 -4.29 1.83 1.99
N MET A 43 -3.48 2.82 2.41
CA MET A 43 -3.00 2.90 3.79
C MET A 43 -4.16 2.98 4.77
N MET A 44 -5.15 3.82 4.49
CA MET A 44 -6.35 3.91 5.34
C MET A 44 -7.14 2.60 5.42
N ARG A 45 -7.29 1.86 4.30
CA ARG A 45 -8.04 0.59 4.31
C ARG A 45 -7.31 -0.51 5.07
N ASP A 46 -6.01 -0.64 4.88
CA ASP A 46 -5.21 -1.64 5.60
C ASP A 46 -5.16 -1.32 7.10
N GLU A 47 -5.11 -0.04 7.48
CA GLU A 47 -5.05 0.38 8.88
C GLU A 47 -6.43 0.43 9.57
N LEU A 48 -7.54 0.72 8.86
CA LEU A 48 -8.91 0.54 9.38
C LEU A 48 -9.27 -0.93 9.59
N SER A 49 -8.69 -1.84 8.81
CA SER A 49 -8.94 -3.28 8.95
C SER A 49 -8.40 -3.83 10.28
N ALA A 50 -7.43 -3.13 10.89
CA ALA A 50 -6.89 -3.38 12.22
C ALA A 50 -7.69 -2.62 13.30
N ASP A 51 -8.99 -2.88 13.41
CA ASP A 51 -9.86 -2.54 14.56
C ASP A 51 -9.86 -1.07 15.06
N PHE A 52 -9.35 -0.13 14.26
CA PHE A 52 -9.34 1.29 14.60
C PHE A 52 -10.72 1.89 14.34
N LYS A 53 -11.62 1.78 15.32
CA LYS A 53 -12.98 2.35 15.26
C LYS A 53 -13.04 3.87 15.49
N GLY A 54 -11.90 4.56 15.35
CA GLY A 54 -11.78 6.00 15.59
C GLY A 54 -11.85 6.42 17.06
N ARG A 55 -12.09 5.49 18.00
CA ARG A 55 -12.16 5.78 19.44
C ARG A 55 -10.84 5.47 20.14
N VAL A 56 -10.28 6.48 20.81
CA VAL A 56 -8.99 6.38 21.52
C VAL A 56 -9.19 6.77 22.98
N ASP A 57 -8.40 6.17 23.88
CA ASP A 57 -8.39 6.44 25.32
C ASP A 57 -7.68 7.77 25.60
N SER A 58 -6.48 7.95 25.03
CA SER A 58 -5.73 9.18 25.19
C SER A 58 -4.84 9.48 23.98
N MET A 59 -4.47 10.76 23.84
CA MET A 59 -3.51 11.20 22.84
C MET A 59 -2.38 11.98 23.51
N TYR A 60 -1.15 11.76 23.06
CA TYR A 60 0.01 12.51 23.54
C TYR A 60 0.98 12.82 22.40
N PHE A 61 1.85 13.81 22.63
CA PHE A 61 2.94 14.14 21.73
C PHE A 61 4.24 13.53 22.26
N ASP A 62 4.90 12.72 21.43
CA ASP A 62 6.23 12.21 21.76
C ASP A 62 7.31 13.23 21.38
N GLN A 63 7.79 13.96 22.39
CA GLN A 63 8.84 14.95 22.23
C GLN A 63 10.19 14.35 21.80
N ARG A 64 10.39 13.04 21.99
CA ARG A 64 11.63 12.35 21.59
C ARG A 64 11.60 11.92 20.13
N ASN A 65 10.42 11.83 19.53
CA ASN A 65 10.24 11.43 18.13
C ASN A 65 9.61 12.56 17.31
N HIS A 66 10.34 13.66 17.13
CA HIS A 66 9.94 14.79 16.28
C HIS A 66 8.54 15.39 16.59
N ASN A 67 8.07 15.30 17.84
CA ASN A 67 6.70 15.67 18.22
C ASN A 67 5.62 14.90 17.43
N GLY A 68 5.90 13.65 17.08
CA GLY A 68 4.90 12.73 16.56
C GLY A 68 3.74 12.60 17.53
N LYS A 69 2.51 12.70 17.04
CA LYS A 69 1.32 12.53 17.85
C LYS A 69 0.98 11.05 17.91
N TYR A 70 0.62 10.54 19.08
CA TYR A 70 0.27 9.15 19.29
C TYR A 70 -1.08 9.04 19.99
N ALA A 71 -1.87 8.06 19.58
CA ALA A 71 -3.09 7.62 20.23
C ALA A 71 -2.82 6.34 21.01
N VAL A 72 -3.38 6.25 22.20
CA VAL A 72 -3.50 5.03 22.99
C VAL A 72 -4.91 4.49 22.76
N LEU A 73 -5.02 3.27 22.24
CA LEU A 73 -6.30 2.56 22.18
C LEU A 73 -6.64 1.98 23.55
N ASN A 74 -7.92 1.67 23.78
CA ASN A 74 -8.38 0.98 25.01
C ASN A 74 -7.70 -0.38 25.23
N SER A 75 -7.12 -0.98 24.18
CA SER A 75 -6.30 -2.19 24.26
C SER A 75 -4.89 -1.96 24.83
N GLY A 76 -4.49 -0.70 25.07
CA GLY A 76 -3.14 -0.30 25.45
C GLY A 76 -2.18 -0.17 24.27
N GLN A 77 -2.66 -0.32 23.03
CA GLN A 77 -1.82 -0.22 21.83
C GLN A 77 -1.58 1.24 21.44
N LEU A 78 -0.34 1.55 21.06
CA LEU A 78 0.10 2.87 20.62
C LEU A 78 0.03 2.98 19.10
N TYR A 79 -0.62 4.03 18.61
CA TYR A 79 -0.76 4.32 17.18
C TYR A 79 -0.26 5.72 16.86
N PRO A 80 0.65 5.91 15.88
CA PRO A 80 0.98 7.24 15.39
C PRO A 80 -0.24 7.85 14.69
N ILE A 81 -0.60 9.08 15.08
CA ILE A 81 -1.69 9.83 14.47
C ILE A 81 -1.13 10.78 13.42
N TYR A 82 -1.58 10.57 12.18
CA TYR A 82 -1.36 11.51 11.09
C TYR A 82 -2.38 12.65 11.14
N ARG A 83 -1.97 13.85 10.72
CA ARG A 83 -2.76 15.08 10.84
C ARG A 83 -4.13 15.01 10.16
N ASN A 84 -4.24 14.27 9.06
CA ASN A 84 -5.48 14.03 8.32
C ASN A 84 -6.48 13.13 9.07
N TRP A 85 -6.04 12.40 10.10
CA TRP A 85 -6.87 11.50 10.89
C TRP A 85 -7.47 12.16 12.12
N GLU A 86 -6.85 13.23 12.64
CA GLU A 86 -7.34 13.93 13.85
C GLU A 86 -8.82 14.31 13.78
N ARG A 87 -9.32 14.67 12.59
CA ARG A 87 -10.73 15.02 12.34
C ARG A 87 -11.72 13.85 12.49
N ASN A 88 -11.22 12.62 12.44
CA ASN A 88 -12.00 11.38 12.48
C ASN A 88 -11.81 10.62 13.80
N ILE A 89 -11.05 11.18 14.74
CA ILE A 89 -10.74 10.54 16.03
C ILE A 89 -11.63 11.14 17.11
N GLU A 90 -12.39 10.28 17.77
CA GLU A 90 -13.16 10.60 18.96
C GLU A 90 -12.36 10.18 20.19
N VAL A 91 -11.98 11.15 21.02
CA VAL A 91 -11.36 10.87 22.32
C VAL A 91 -12.49 10.48 23.27
N GLY A 92 -12.50 9.22 23.69
CA GLY A 92 -13.42 8.74 24.72
C GLY A 92 -12.77 8.89 26.08
N ASP A 93 -13.50 9.47 27.03
CA ASP A 93 -13.20 9.33 28.47
C ASP A 93 -13.23 7.86 28.92
#